data_AF-A0A958KBT1-F1
#
_entry.id   AF-A0A958KBT1-F1
#
_cell.length_a   1.000
_cell.length_b   1.000
_cell.length_c   1.000
_cell.angle_alpha   90.00
_cell.angle_beta   90.00
_cell.angle_gamma   90.00
#
_symmetry.space_group_name_H-M   'P 1'
#
loop_
_entity.id
_entity.type
_entity.pdbx_description
1 polymer ?
#
loop_
_entity_poly.entity_id
_entity_poly.type
_entity_poly.pdbx_seq_one_letter_code
_entity_poly.pdbx_strand_id
1 'polypeptide(L)' 'MKANYDPLFVTAVIQSESGFNRSARSPLGAMGLMQVMPLTAKYISSRRGIDWKGQWEL' A
#
# COMPACT_ATOMS: atom_id res chain seq x y z
N MET A 1 -8.70 2.99 14.98
CA MET A 1 -7.75 3.17 13.86
C MET A 1 -7.48 4.66 13.63
N LYS A 2 -6.26 5.06 13.25
CA LYS A 2 -5.87 6.48 13.05
C LYS A 2 -6.65 7.22 11.94
N ALA A 3 -7.33 6.49 11.05
CA ALA A 3 -8.06 7.04 9.90
C ALA A 3 -9.59 6.88 9.97
N ASN A 4 -10.13 6.43 11.11
CA ASN A 4 -11.57 6.27 11.37
C ASN A 4 -12.37 5.43 10.34
N TYR A 5 -11.71 4.44 9.72
CA TYR A 5 -12.38 3.40 8.91
C TYR A 5 -12.71 2.17 9.76
N ASP A 6 -13.76 1.46 9.35
CA ASP A 6 -14.07 0.13 9.89
C ASP A 6 -12.88 -0.82 9.61
N PRO A 7 -12.31 -1.49 10.63
CA PRO A 7 -11.28 -2.50 10.43
C PRO A 7 -11.65 -3.61 9.45
N LEU A 8 -12.91 -4.03 9.41
CA LEU A 8 -13.37 -5.07 8.48
C LEU A 8 -13.31 -4.58 7.04
N PHE A 9 -13.64 -3.31 6.80
CA PHE A 9 -13.51 -2.70 5.48
C PHE A 9 -12.05 -2.68 5.01
N VAL A 10 -11.12 -2.24 5.86
CA VAL A 10 -9.68 -2.23 5.51
C VAL A 10 -9.17 -3.64 5.24
N THR A 11 -9.62 -4.61 6.02
CA THR A 11 -9.26 -6.02 5.86
C THR A 11 -9.78 -6.59 4.55
N ALA A 12 -11.02 -6.28 4.18
CA ALA A 12 -11.62 -6.71 2.92
C ALA A 12 -10.87 -6.15 1.71
N VAL A 13 -10.44 -4.88 1.76
CA VAL A 13 -9.60 -4.27 0.72
C VAL A 13 -8.27 -5.02 0.60
N ILE A 14 -7.57 -5.29 1.71
CA ILE A 14 -6.29 -6.01 1.67
C ILE A 14 -6.45 -7.43 1.06
N GLN A 15 -7.50 -8.16 1.46
CA GLN A 15 -7.79 -9.48 0.90
C GLN A 15 -8.08 -9.41 -0.60
N SER A 16 -8.81 -8.39 -1.06
CA SER A 16 -9.13 -8.20 -2.48
C SER A 16 -7.91 -7.81 -3.32
N GLU A 17 -7.03 -6.97 -2.79
CA GLU A 17 -5.88 -6.43 -3.54
C GLU A 17 -4.71 -7.42 -3.63
N SER A 18 -4.41 -8.13 -2.55
CA SER A 18 -3.20 -8.97 -2.50
C SER A 18 -3.38 -10.35 -1.88
N GLY A 19 -4.56 -10.67 -1.35
CA GLY A 19 -4.76 -11.89 -0.58
C GLY A 19 -3.81 -11.99 0.61
N PHE A 20 -3.56 -10.87 1.29
CA PHE A 20 -2.59 -10.74 2.39
C PHE A 20 -1.12 -10.99 2.04
N ASN A 21 -0.78 -11.10 0.74
CA ASN A 21 0.62 -11.19 0.32
C ASN A 21 1.30 -9.81 0.44
N ARG A 22 2.20 -9.67 1.41
CA ARG A 22 2.98 -8.45 1.65
C ARG A 22 3.98 -8.13 0.53
N SER A 23 4.40 -9.14 -0.23
CA SER A 23 5.35 -9.03 -1.32
C SER A 23 4.69 -8.99 -2.71
N ALA A 24 3.36 -8.88 -2.77
CA ALA A 24 2.63 -8.84 -4.02
C ALA A 24 3.05 -7.66 -4.90
N ARG A 25 3.24 -7.94 -6.19
CA ARG A 25 3.54 -6.96 -7.24
C ARG A 25 2.69 -7.23 -8.46
N SER A 26 1.96 -6.23 -8.92
CA SER A 26 1.20 -6.34 -10.17
C SER A 26 2.10 -6.13 -11.39
N PRO A 27 1.68 -6.57 -12.59
CA PRO A 27 2.41 -6.31 -13.84
C PRO A 27 2.64 -4.83 -14.14
N LEU A 28 1.76 -3.96 -13.63
CA LEU A 28 1.84 -2.50 -13.80
C LEU A 28 2.60 -1.81 -12.66
N GLY A 29 3.13 -2.58 -11.71
CA GLY A 29 4.01 -2.09 -10.66
C GLY A 29 3.29 -1.64 -9.37
N ALA A 30 2.02 -2.01 -9.17
CA ALA A 30 1.34 -1.83 -7.89
C ALA A 30 1.95 -2.75 -6.82
N MET A 31 2.04 -2.31 -5.56
CA MET A 31 2.86 -3.01 -4.55
C MET A 31 2.16 -3.20 -3.20
N GLY A 32 2.49 -4.34 -2.57
CA GLY A 32 2.20 -4.63 -1.16
C GLY A 32 0.74 -5.00 -0.90
N LEU A 33 0.35 -4.91 0.38
CA LEU A 33 -0.95 -5.37 0.88
C LEU A 33 -2.15 -4.72 0.22
N MET A 34 -2.02 -3.45 -0.19
CA MET A 34 -3.12 -2.66 -0.75
C MET A 34 -2.85 -2.25 -2.20
N GLN A 35 -1.90 -2.91 -2.87
CA GLN A 35 -1.51 -2.65 -4.26
C GLN A 35 -1.41 -1.15 -4.58
N VAL A 36 -0.64 -0.41 -3.78
CA VAL A 36 -0.48 1.03 -3.98
C VAL A 36 0.53 1.27 -5.10
N MET A 37 0.18 2.13 -6.06
CA MET A 37 1.10 2.54 -7.13
C MET A 37 2.29 3.34 -6.56
N PRO A 38 3.53 3.13 -7.05
CA PRO A 38 4.72 3.84 -6.56
C PRO A 38 4.57 5.37 -6.64
N LEU A 39 3.99 5.87 -7.73
CA LEU A 39 3.74 7.31 -7.90
C LEU A 39 2.80 7.85 -6.82
N THR A 40 1.73 7.11 -6.53
CA THR A 40 0.75 7.44 -5.47
C THR A 40 1.40 7.36 -4.09
N ALA A 41 2.22 6.34 -3.82
CA ALA A 41 2.96 6.20 -2.58
C ALA A 41 3.89 7.39 -2.34
N LYS A 42 4.68 7.80 -3.35
CA LYS A 42 5.56 8.98 -3.30
C LYS A 42 4.80 10.27 -2.98
N TYR A 43 3.66 10.45 -3.62
CA TYR A 43 2.82 11.63 -3.41
C TYR A 43 2.23 11.68 -2.00
N ILE A 44 1.68 10.57 -1.52
CA ILE A 44 1.08 10.49 -0.17
C ILE A 44 2.16 10.62 0.91
N SER A 45 3.31 9.97 0.74
CA SER A 45 4.39 9.99 1.73
C SER A 45 4.96 11.39 1.92
N SER A 46 5.21 12.12 0.83
CA SER A 46 5.62 13.52 0.85
C SER A 46 4.62 14.40 1.62
N ARG A 47 3.32 14.22 1.37
CA ARG A 47 2.26 14.98 2.07
C ARG A 47 2.10 14.62 3.54
N ARG A 48 2.48 13.40 3.93
CA ARG A 48 2.32 12.89 5.30
C ARG A 48 3.61 12.96 6.11
N GLY A 49 4.71 13.45 5.53
CA GLY A 49 6.03 13.46 6.18
C GLY A 49 6.56 12.04 6.47
N ILE A 50 6.16 11.06 5.65
CA ILE A 50 6.64 9.68 5.78
C ILE A 50 7.87 9.53 4.89
N ASP A 51 8.98 9.04 5.47
CA ASP A 51 10.14 8.64 4.70
C ASP A 51 9.80 7.39 3.87
N TRP A 52 9.53 7.60 2.59
CA TRP A 52 9.29 6.51 1.66
C TRP A 52 10.57 6.22 0.88
N LYS A 53 11.20 5.10 1.23
CA LYS A 53 12.47 4.67 0.64
C LYS A 53 12.35 4.13 -0.79
N GLY A 54 11.15 4.12 -1.37
CA GLY A 54 10.94 3.45 -2.65
C GLY A 54 11.18 1.94 -2.52
N GLN A 55 11.43 1.29 -3.66
CA GLN A 55 11.59 -0.16 -3.76
C GLN A 55 12.58 -0.69 -2.71
N TRP A 56 12.23 -1.84 -2.12
CA TRP A 56 13.17 -2.77 -1.49
C TRP A 56 14.49 -2.71 -2.25
N GLU A 57 15.54 -2.20 -1.60
CA GLU A 57 16.90 -2.36 -2.09
C GLU A 57 17.09 -3.85 -2.34
N LEU A 58 17.44 -4.19 -3.59
CA LEU A 58 18.23 -5.37 -3.86
C LEU A 58 19.65 -5.10 -3.36
#